data_AF-A0A321LI64-F1
#
_entry.id   AF-A0A321LI64-F1
#
_cell.length_a   1.000
_cell.length_b   1.000
_cell.length_c   1.000
_cell.angle_alpha   90.00
_cell.angle_beta   90.00
_cell.angle_gamma   90.00
#
_symmetry.space_group_name_H-M   'P 1'
#
loop_
_entity.id
_entity.type
_entity.pdbx_description
1 polymer ?
#
loop_
_entity_poly.entity_id
_entity_poly.type
_entity_poly.pdbx_seq_one_letter_code
_entity_poly.pdbx_strand_id
1 'polypeptide(L)' 'MPRAELFLDSAYAIALSSPKDDKEWGITDCISFVVMRERRLTKALTTDRHFQQAGFRTLLRENLNL' A
#
# COMPACT_ATOMS: atom_id res chain seq x y z
N MET A 1 12.14 16.15 -6.61
CA MET A 1 12.00 15.28 -5.43
C MET A 1 13.05 15.69 -4.40
N PRO A 2 12.73 16.61 -3.47
CA PRO A 2 13.65 16.93 -2.39
C PRO A 2 13.71 15.75 -1.40
N ARG A 3 14.93 15.38 -1.00
CA ARG A 3 15.29 14.16 -0.23
C ARG A 3 14.52 13.97 1.09
N ALA A 4 13.81 14.97 1.59
CA ALA A 4 13.12 14.93 2.88
C ALA A 4 11.75 14.19 2.86
N GLU A 5 11.02 14.19 1.74
CA GLU A 5 9.72 13.50 1.63
C GLU A 5 9.89 11.98 1.72
N LEU A 6 10.89 11.42 1.04
CA LEU A 6 11.19 9.98 1.02
C LEU A 6 11.45 9.38 2.42
N PHE A 7 12.01 10.16 3.34
CA PHE A 7 12.27 9.73 4.73
C PHE A 7 10.99 9.70 5.58
N LEU A 8 10.03 10.60 5.33
CA LEU A 8 8.74 10.59 6.02
C LEU A 8 7.89 9.39 5.57
N ASP A 9 7.95 9.04 4.29
CA ASP A 9 7.20 7.93 3.70
C ASP A 9 7.58 6.58 4.28
N SER A 10 8.89 6.37 4.49
CA SER A 10 9.40 5.09 5.02
C SER A 10 9.11 4.93 6.51
N ALA A 11 9.21 6.00 7.32
CA ALA A 11 8.80 5.97 8.72
C ALA A 11 7.28 5.72 8.86
N TYR A 12 6.47 6.34 8.00
CA TYR A 12 5.03 6.14 7.97
C TYR A 12 4.65 4.71 7.52
N ALA A 13 5.36 4.16 6.52
CA ALA A 13 5.16 2.78 6.10
C ALA A 13 5.50 1.76 7.21
N ILE A 14 6.57 2.00 7.97
CA ILE A 14 6.91 1.17 9.14
C ILE A 14 5.81 1.24 10.19
N ALA A 15 5.30 2.44 10.49
CA ALA A 15 4.20 2.61 11.45
C ALA A 15 2.93 1.85 11.02
N LEU A 16 2.59 1.86 9.73
CA LEU A 16 1.45 1.12 9.16
C LEU A 16 1.62 -0.40 9.18
N SER A 17 2.85 -0.89 9.13
CA SER A 17 3.16 -2.33 9.17
C SER A 17 3.25 -2.91 10.60
N SER A 18 2.93 -2.10 11.61
CA SER A 18 3.06 -2.49 13.01
C SER A 18 2.14 -3.68 13.35
N PRO A 19 2.65 -4.75 13.99
CA PRO A 19 1.86 -5.93 14.37
C PRO A 19 0.72 -5.66 15.37
N LYS A 20 0.65 -4.44 15.92
CA LYS A 20 -0.40 -4.02 16.87
C LYS A 20 -1.71 -3.67 16.19
N ASP A 21 -1.68 -3.38 14.90
CA ASP A 21 -2.89 -3.27 14.10
C ASP A 21 -3.30 -4.68 13.68
N ASP A 22 -4.60 -5.02 13.74
CA ASP A 22 -5.15 -6.33 13.32
C ASP A 22 -4.99 -6.61 11.80
N LYS A 23 -4.00 -6.00 11.15
CA LYS A 23 -3.71 -6.07 9.72
C LYS A 23 -2.32 -6.65 9.52
N GLU A 24 -2.25 -7.75 8.77
CA GLU A 24 -1.01 -8.45 8.43
C GLU A 24 -0.23 -7.79 7.27
N TRP A 25 -0.27 -6.46 7.18
CA TRP A 25 0.34 -5.72 6.07
C TRP A 25 1.87 -5.74 6.17
N GLY A 26 2.54 -6.15 5.10
CA GLY A 26 4.00 -6.09 5.04
C GLY A 26 4.51 -4.65 4.85
N ILE A 27 5.79 -4.41 5.15
CA ILE A 27 6.46 -3.13 4.88
C ILE A 27 6.37 -2.76 3.38
N THR A 28 6.53 -3.74 2.49
CA THR A 28 6.42 -3.55 1.04
C THR A 28 5.02 -3.08 0.62
N ASP A 29 3.97 -3.63 1.24
CA ASP A 29 2.58 -3.20 1.00
C ASP A 29 2.41 -1.75 1.42
N CYS A 30 2.88 -1.42 2.63
CA CYS A 30 2.76 -0.07 3.18
C CYS A 30 3.51 0.98 2.36
N ILE A 31 4.74 0.71 1.93
CA ILE A 31 5.49 1.59 1.03
C ILE A 31 4.72 1.77 -0.28
N SER A 32 4.18 0.68 -0.83
CA SER A 32 3.37 0.75 -2.06
C SER A 32 2.15 1.65 -1.88
N PHE A 33 1.46 1.57 -0.74
CA PHE A 33 0.30 2.41 -0.45
C PHE A 33 0.64 3.90 -0.40
N VAL A 34 1.77 4.25 0.23
CA VAL A 34 2.24 5.64 0.31
C VAL A 34 2.52 6.17 -1.10
N VAL A 35 3.38 5.48 -1.85
CA VAL A 35 3.73 5.88 -3.22
C VAL A 35 2.50 5.98 -4.12
N MET A 36 1.55 5.06 -4.00
CA MET A 36 0.30 5.10 -4.76
C MET A 36 -0.56 6.31 -4.39
N ARG A 37 -0.68 6.66 -3.10
CA ARG A 37 -1.43 7.85 -2.65
C ARG A 37 -0.79 9.14 -3.15
N GLU A 38 0.52 9.29 -3.01
CA GLU A 38 1.26 10.45 -3.49
C GLU A 38 1.09 10.66 -4.99
N ARG A 39 1.17 9.56 -5.75
CA ARG A 39 1.01 9.56 -7.21
C ARG A 39 -0.45 9.53 -7.67
N ARG A 40 -1.41 9.57 -6.74
CA ARG A 40 -2.85 9.50 -7.01
C ARG A 40 -3.25 8.28 -7.84
N LEU A 41 -2.56 7.16 -7.64
CA LEU A 41 -2.87 5.87 -8.26
C LEU A 41 -3.93 5.16 -7.44
N THR A 42 -5.01 4.73 -8.10
CA THR A 42 -6.14 4.05 -7.46
C THR A 42 -6.25 2.57 -7.81
N LYS A 43 -5.47 2.10 -8.80
CA LYS A 43 -5.51 0.74 -9.33
C LYS A 43 -4.16 0.06 -9.11
N ALA A 44 -4.17 -1.09 -8.43
CA ALA A 44 -3.03 -1.96 -8.25
C ALA A 44 -3.16 -3.18 -9.15
N LEU A 45 -2.10 -3.50 -9.90
CA LEU A 45 -2.03 -4.74 -10.68
C LEU A 45 -1.48 -5.87 -9.81
N THR A 46 -2.32 -6.38 -8.91
CA THR A 46 -1.95 -7.44 -7.96
C THR A 46 -3.15 -8.32 -7.63
N THR A 47 -2.88 -9.54 -7.16
CA THR A 47 -3.87 -10.43 -6.54
C THR A 47 -3.90 -10.30 -5.02
N ASP A 48 -3.06 -9.45 -4.42
CA ASP A 48 -2.99 -9.28 -2.97
C ASP A 48 -4.20 -8.53 -2.40
N ARG A 49 -4.88 -9.12 -1.41
CA ARG A 49 -6.06 -8.53 -0.74
C ARG A 49 -5.73 -7.30 0.10
N HIS A 50 -4.49 -7.13 0.54
CA HIS A 50 -4.08 -5.99 1.38
C HIS A 50 -4.32 -4.66 0.67
N PHE A 51 -4.14 -4.63 -0.65
CA PHE A 51 -4.41 -3.44 -1.47
C PHE A 51 -5.90 -3.09 -1.50
N GLN A 52 -6.81 -4.09 -1.52
CA GLN A 52 -8.24 -3.84 -1.39
C GLN A 52 -8.60 -3.28 -0.01
N GLN A 53 -8.04 -3.87 1.06
CA GLN A 53 -8.25 -3.38 2.44
C GLN A 53 -7.75 -1.95 2.63
N ALA A 54 -6.66 -1.56 1.94
CA ALA A 54 -6.12 -0.21 1.95
C ALA A 54 -6.89 0.79 1.06
N GLY A 55 -7.93 0.32 0.34
CA GLY A 55 -8.83 1.15 -0.48
C GLY A 55 -8.48 1.24 -1.97
N PHE A 56 -7.57 0.40 -2.46
CA PHE A 56 -7.20 0.36 -3.88
C PHE A 56 -8.00 -0.71 -4.65
N ARG A 57 -8.18 -0.49 -5.94
CA ARG A 57 -8.75 -1.47 -6.87
C ARG A 57 -7.69 -2.47 -7.31
N THR A 58 -7.88 -3.75 -7.02
CA THR A 58 -6.94 -4.81 -7.41
C THR A 58 -7.37 -5.46 -8.71
N LEU A 59 -6.78 -5.02 -9.81
CA LEU A 59 -7.22 -5.37 -11.16
C LEU A 59 -7.17 -6.87 -11.44
N LEU A 60 -6.16 -7.59 -10.93
CA LEU A 60 -6.07 -9.03 -11.15
C LEU A 60 -7.13 -9.80 -10.35
N ARG A 61 -7.44 -9.38 -9.12
CA ARG A 61 -8.54 -10.02 -8.36
C ARG A 61 -9.89 -9.78 -8.99
N GLU A 62 -10.17 -8.53 -9.40
CA GLU A 62 -11.43 -8.16 -10.06
C GLU A 62 -11.63 -8.94 -11.36
N ASN A 63 -10.58 -9.07 -12.18
CA ASN A 63 -10.66 -9.81 -13.45
C ASN A 63 -10.71 -11.33 -13.29
N LEU A 64 -10.09 -11.87 -12.23
CA LEU A 64 -10.03 -13.31 -11.96
C LEU A 64 -11.14 -13.79 -11.01
N ASN A 65 -12.02 -12.89 -10.55
CA ASN A 65 -13.08 -13.15 -9.57
C ASN A 65 -12.55 -13.81 -8.27
N LEU A 66 -11.43 -13.28 -7.74
CA LEU A 66 -10.73 -13.77 -6.54
C LEU A 66 -11.13 -13.06 -5.25
#